data_AF-A0A319B2V6-F1
#
_entry.id   AF-A0A319B2V6-F1
#
_cell.length_a   1.000
_cell.length_b   1.000
_cell.length_c   1.000
_cell.angle_alpha   90.00
_cell.angle_beta   90.00
_cell.angle_gamma   90.00
#
_symmetry.space_group_name_H-M   'P 1'
#
loop_
_entity.id
_entity.type
_entity.pdbx_description
1 polymer ?
#
loop_
_entity_poly.entity_id
_entity_poly.type
_entity_poly.pdbx_seq_one_letter_code
_entity_poly.pdbx_strand_id
1 'polypeptide(L)'
;MKHIDIHIIQYHALSFEYLMQSELLHDASQAVSTATQLAMRARLNEEGAWEVSDEQDVRNRKELWWTIYFLDRKISQRTGSPYLIHDTEVAVSDFSLSSTAGTDRYMQALVDLGKLWSLIWDTFFAAAASKPMDWKEIEVMDTRILVVQRDLPSVLAWETDLLDQLYLAEREPEPLVSRRLAIFIRLNLLRLIIRQNPIQTRQGTKCHSLCVSLAAQTVDAIAAFTERCPSIIPCGFFFRTALLECIYHLILATRATPSEEQRRTSIRPFQLAYQLLE
;
A
#
# COMPACT_ATOMS: atom_id res chain seq x y z
N MET A 1 6.68 4.26 -35.94
CA MET A 1 7.13 3.70 -34.65
C MET A 1 6.95 2.19 -34.68
N LYS A 2 7.88 1.40 -34.13
CA LYS A 2 7.66 -0.06 -33.98
C LYS A 2 6.48 -0.27 -33.02
N HIS A 3 5.51 -1.08 -33.43
CA HIS A 3 4.41 -1.51 -32.56
C HIS A 3 5.00 -2.19 -31.32
N ILE A 4 4.66 -1.68 -30.13
CA ILE A 4 5.06 -2.31 -28.86
C ILE A 4 3.96 -3.30 -28.50
N ASP A 5 4.37 -4.55 -28.31
CA ASP A 5 3.47 -5.60 -27.87
C ASP A 5 3.09 -5.39 -26.40
N ILE A 6 1.80 -5.25 -26.13
CA ILE A 6 1.23 -5.06 -24.78
C ILE A 6 1.54 -6.25 -23.88
N HIS A 7 1.66 -7.45 -24.44
CA HIS A 7 1.96 -8.65 -23.65
C HIS A 7 3.36 -8.59 -23.02
N ILE A 8 4.31 -7.89 -23.63
CA ILE A 8 5.64 -7.67 -23.04
C ILE A 8 5.53 -6.75 -21.82
N ILE A 9 4.66 -5.73 -21.88
CA ILE A 9 4.40 -4.84 -20.74
C ILE A 9 3.75 -5.64 -19.59
N GLN A 10 2.75 -6.46 -19.91
CA GLN A 10 2.08 -7.34 -18.94
C GLN A 10 3.05 -8.33 -18.30
N TYR A 11 3.94 -8.93 -19.10
CA TYR A 11 4.99 -9.82 -18.60
C TYR A 11 5.84 -9.12 -17.53
N HIS A 12 6.35 -7.91 -17.81
CA HIS A 12 7.16 -7.20 -16.83
C HIS A 12 6.38 -6.79 -15.57
N ALA A 13 5.10 -6.42 -15.70
CA ALA A 13 4.24 -6.12 -14.55
C ALA A 13 3.98 -7.37 -13.68
N LEU A 14 3.81 -8.55 -14.28
CA LEU A 14 3.66 -9.81 -13.55
C LEU A 14 4.99 -10.28 -12.94
N SER A 15 6.10 -10.16 -13.68
CA SER A 15 7.44 -10.46 -13.17
C SER A 15 7.77 -9.60 -11.96
N PHE A 16 7.40 -8.32 -11.98
CA PHE A 16 7.53 -7.43 -10.83
C PHE A 16 6.88 -8.02 -9.58
N GLU A 17 5.63 -8.47 -9.66
CA GLU A 17 4.90 -8.97 -8.49
C GLU A 17 5.57 -10.24 -7.93
N TYR A 18 6.01 -11.14 -8.80
CA TYR A 18 6.77 -12.33 -8.40
C TYR A 18 8.10 -11.97 -7.71
N LEU A 19 8.88 -11.06 -8.31
CA LEU A 19 10.18 -10.62 -7.77
C LEU A 19 10.02 -9.89 -6.43
N MET A 20 8.97 -9.10 -6.28
CA MET A 20 8.59 -8.48 -5.00
C MET A 20 8.31 -9.54 -3.93
N GLN A 21 7.55 -10.58 -4.26
CA GLN A 21 7.27 -11.68 -3.33
C GLN A 21 8.51 -12.52 -3.00
N SER A 22 9.52 -12.50 -3.88
CA SER A 22 10.79 -13.21 -3.73
C SER A 22 11.90 -12.36 -3.10
N GLU A 23 11.59 -11.14 -2.64
CA GLU A 23 12.54 -10.17 -2.06
C GLU A 23 13.67 -9.72 -2.99
N LEU A 24 13.55 -9.96 -4.29
CA LEU A 24 14.51 -9.52 -5.31
C LEU A 24 14.23 -8.08 -5.73
N LEU A 25 14.37 -7.14 -4.78
CA LEU A 25 13.93 -5.74 -4.93
C LEU A 25 14.65 -5.01 -6.08
N HIS A 26 15.91 -5.35 -6.34
CA HIS A 26 16.65 -4.77 -7.47
C HIS A 26 16.03 -5.18 -8.80
N ASP A 27 15.80 -6.48 -9.00
CA ASP A 27 15.22 -7.01 -10.22
C ASP A 27 13.76 -6.57 -10.38
N ALA A 28 13.01 -6.49 -9.28
CA ALA A 28 11.68 -5.88 -9.27
C ALA A 28 11.73 -4.43 -9.77
N SER A 29 12.63 -3.61 -9.23
CA SER A 29 12.83 -2.23 -9.69
C SER A 29 13.14 -2.15 -11.19
N GLN A 30 14.01 -3.03 -11.71
CA GLN A 30 14.29 -3.11 -13.15
C GLN A 30 13.05 -3.52 -13.97
N ALA A 31 12.28 -4.50 -13.49
CA ALA A 31 11.08 -4.98 -14.17
C ALA A 31 10.03 -3.88 -14.31
N VAL A 32 9.71 -3.16 -13.24
CA VAL A 32 8.72 -2.06 -13.30
C VAL A 32 9.25 -0.85 -14.08
N SER A 33 10.55 -0.58 -14.02
CA SER A 33 11.18 0.46 -14.86
C SER A 33 11.01 0.14 -16.35
N THR A 34 11.24 -1.12 -16.72
CA THR A 34 11.07 -1.60 -18.10
C THR A 34 9.60 -1.54 -18.53
N ALA A 35 8.68 -2.00 -17.66
CA ALA A 35 7.24 -1.90 -17.91
C ALA A 35 6.80 -0.46 -18.15
N THR A 36 7.26 0.47 -17.30
CA THR A 36 6.96 1.90 -17.38
C THR A 36 7.47 2.49 -18.70
N GLN A 37 8.73 2.25 -19.06
CA GLN A 37 9.30 2.77 -20.30
C GLN A 37 8.56 2.24 -21.54
N LEU A 38 8.20 0.95 -21.56
CA LEU A 38 7.45 0.36 -22.66
C LEU A 38 6.01 0.91 -22.72
N ALA A 39 5.35 1.08 -21.57
CA ALA A 39 4.01 1.65 -21.46
C ALA A 39 3.97 3.10 -21.98
N MET A 40 4.93 3.94 -21.58
CA MET A 40 5.06 5.31 -22.07
C MET A 40 5.32 5.36 -23.58
N ARG A 41 6.21 4.50 -24.10
CA ARG A 41 6.47 4.41 -25.55
C ARG A 41 5.26 3.91 -26.35
N ALA A 42 4.40 3.12 -25.71
CA ALA A 42 3.11 2.67 -26.26
C ALA A 42 1.97 3.69 -26.03
N ARG A 43 2.26 4.83 -25.40
CA ARG A 43 1.31 5.89 -25.02
C ARG A 43 0.14 5.39 -24.18
N LEU A 44 0.39 4.40 -23.32
CA LEU A 44 -0.62 3.90 -22.38
C LEU A 44 -1.00 4.95 -21.32
N ASN A 45 -0.17 5.97 -21.11
CA ASN A 45 -0.42 7.09 -20.22
C ASN A 45 -1.39 8.14 -20.79
N GLU A 46 -1.79 8.02 -22.07
CA GLU A 46 -2.65 8.98 -22.75
C GLU A 46 -3.87 8.27 -23.34
N GLU A 47 -5.00 8.30 -22.63
CA GLU A 47 -6.23 7.61 -23.05
C GLU A 47 -6.74 8.07 -24.42
N GLY A 48 -6.60 9.38 -24.72
CA GLY A 48 -6.97 9.94 -26.03
C GLY A 48 -6.07 9.50 -27.20
N ALA A 49 -4.95 8.84 -26.95
CA ALA A 49 -4.05 8.31 -27.98
C ALA A 49 -4.36 6.87 -28.36
N TRP A 50 -5.31 6.20 -27.69
CA TRP A 50 -5.58 4.79 -27.94
C TRP A 50 -6.43 4.62 -29.21
N GLU A 51 -5.83 4.04 -30.25
CA GLU A 51 -6.53 3.68 -31.51
C GLU A 51 -7.32 2.37 -31.35
N VAL A 52 -8.21 2.29 -30.35
CA VAL A 52 -9.08 1.13 -30.11
C VAL A 52 -10.54 1.56 -30.11
N SER A 53 -11.38 0.78 -30.79
CA SER A 53 -12.83 0.97 -30.80
C SER A 53 -13.56 0.05 -29.82
N ASP A 54 -12.88 -0.98 -29.32
CA ASP A 54 -13.45 -1.95 -28.39
C ASP A 54 -13.34 -1.48 -26.94
N GLU A 55 -14.47 -1.46 -26.23
CA GLU A 55 -14.55 -1.01 -24.83
C GLU A 55 -13.75 -1.92 -23.90
N GLN A 56 -13.66 -3.22 -24.20
CA GLN A 56 -12.89 -4.16 -23.38
C GLN A 56 -11.38 -3.90 -23.53
N ASP A 57 -10.90 -3.62 -24.74
CA ASP A 57 -9.51 -3.22 -24.95
C ASP A 57 -9.15 -1.89 -24.27
N VAL A 58 -10.05 -0.90 -24.30
CA VAL A 58 -9.90 0.35 -23.53
C VAL A 58 -9.77 0.04 -22.04
N ARG A 59 -10.66 -0.80 -21.50
CA ARG A 59 -10.64 -1.22 -20.10
C ARG A 59 -9.34 -1.94 -19.73
N ASN A 60 -8.87 -2.87 -20.56
CA ASN A 60 -7.64 -3.62 -20.35
C ASN A 60 -6.40 -2.71 -20.34
N ARG A 61 -6.33 -1.73 -21.25
CA ARG A 61 -5.24 -0.73 -21.29
C ARG A 61 -5.22 0.14 -20.05
N LYS A 62 -6.39 0.59 -19.62
CA LYS A 62 -6.58 1.37 -18.40
C LYS A 62 -6.17 0.59 -17.15
N GLU A 63 -6.62 -0.66 -17.01
CA GLU A 63 -6.21 -1.54 -15.91
C GLU A 63 -4.69 -1.77 -15.89
N LEU A 64 -4.08 -2.03 -17.04
CA LEU A 64 -2.64 -2.23 -17.14
C LEU A 64 -1.87 -0.96 -16.75
N TRP A 65 -2.28 0.21 -17.25
CA TRP A 65 -1.65 1.48 -16.92
C TRP A 65 -1.67 1.75 -15.41
N TRP A 66 -2.86 1.69 -14.80
CA TRP A 66 -3.02 1.95 -13.38
C TRP A 66 -2.35 0.89 -12.49
N THR A 67 -2.24 -0.35 -12.98
CA THR A 67 -1.42 -1.37 -12.33
C THR A 67 0.03 -0.91 -12.29
N ILE A 68 0.64 -0.57 -13.44
CA ILE A 68 2.04 -0.13 -13.51
C ILE A 68 2.28 1.11 -12.64
N TYR A 69 1.36 2.09 -12.70
CA TYR A 69 1.36 3.27 -11.84
C TYR A 69 1.49 2.91 -10.35
N PHE A 70 0.67 1.97 -9.88
CA PHE A 70 0.71 1.49 -8.51
C PHE A 70 1.99 0.70 -8.18
N LEU A 71 2.46 -0.16 -9.10
CA LEU A 71 3.68 -0.96 -8.89
C LEU A 71 4.94 -0.08 -8.75
N ASP A 72 5.03 1.01 -9.52
CA ASP A 72 6.11 2.01 -9.42
C ASP A 72 6.16 2.64 -8.02
N ARG A 73 5.01 3.03 -7.48
CA ARG A 73 4.89 3.57 -6.11
C ARG A 73 5.16 2.52 -5.05
N LYS A 74 4.68 1.28 -5.26
CA LYS A 74 4.94 0.15 -4.38
C LYS A 74 6.44 -0.14 -4.24
N ILE A 75 7.21 -0.14 -5.32
CA ILE A 75 8.67 -0.32 -5.21
C ILE A 75 9.35 0.89 -4.58
N SER A 76 8.93 2.11 -4.94
CA SER A 76 9.46 3.36 -4.36
C SER A 76 9.32 3.36 -2.84
N GLN A 77 8.16 2.97 -2.33
CA GLN A 77 7.91 2.80 -0.89
C GLN A 77 8.84 1.78 -0.25
N ARG A 78 9.12 0.66 -0.94
CA ARG A 78 9.90 -0.44 -0.39
C ARG A 78 11.41 -0.20 -0.44
N THR A 79 11.91 0.48 -1.45
CA THR A 79 13.35 0.75 -1.61
C THR A 79 13.76 2.13 -1.09
N GLY A 80 12.81 2.99 -0.74
CA GLY A 80 13.09 4.38 -0.39
C GLY A 80 13.70 5.16 -1.55
N SER A 81 13.31 4.84 -2.78
CA SER A 81 13.78 5.50 -4.02
C SER A 81 12.67 6.34 -4.65
N PRO A 82 12.99 7.38 -5.44
CA PRO A 82 11.98 8.14 -6.18
C PRO A 82 11.14 7.24 -7.09
N TYR A 83 9.85 7.55 -7.20
CA TYR A 83 8.97 6.94 -8.19
C TYR A 83 9.26 7.52 -9.59
N LEU A 84 8.92 6.78 -10.65
CA LEU A 84 9.25 7.11 -12.03
C LEU A 84 8.14 7.88 -12.75
N ILE A 85 6.88 7.56 -12.45
CA ILE A 85 5.72 8.12 -13.16
C ILE A 85 5.26 9.37 -12.40
N HIS A 86 5.48 10.55 -12.95
CA HIS A 86 4.92 11.78 -12.40
C HIS A 86 3.44 11.94 -12.78
N ASP A 87 2.64 12.44 -11.84
CA ASP A 87 1.20 12.61 -12.03
C ASP A 87 0.87 13.60 -13.18
N THR A 88 1.78 14.52 -13.52
CA THR A 88 1.65 15.44 -14.66
C THR A 88 1.71 14.76 -16.03
N GLU A 89 2.27 13.55 -16.10
CA GLU A 89 2.40 12.76 -17.32
C GLU A 89 1.22 11.79 -17.53
N VAL A 90 0.21 11.84 -16.65
CA VAL A 90 -0.92 10.91 -16.64
C VAL A 90 -2.17 11.59 -17.22
N ALA A 91 -2.60 11.13 -18.39
CA ALA A 91 -3.83 11.51 -19.06
C ALA A 91 -4.73 10.30 -19.29
N VAL A 92 -4.85 9.45 -18.27
CA VAL A 92 -5.79 8.32 -18.21
C VAL A 92 -6.81 8.61 -17.11
N SER A 93 -8.08 8.38 -17.39
CA SER A 93 -9.13 8.54 -16.40
C SER A 93 -9.02 7.51 -15.26
N ASP A 94 -9.36 7.93 -14.05
CA ASP A 94 -9.50 7.06 -12.87
C ASP A 94 -10.71 6.11 -13.00
N PHE A 95 -10.82 5.09 -12.14
CA PHE A 95 -11.99 4.24 -12.04
C PHE A 95 -13.07 4.91 -11.17
N SER A 96 -14.34 4.64 -11.46
CA SER A 96 -15.40 5.18 -10.59
C SER A 96 -15.55 4.37 -9.31
N LEU A 97 -15.48 5.01 -8.15
CA LEU A 97 -15.88 4.42 -6.86
C LEU A 97 -17.35 3.97 -6.86
N SER A 98 -18.18 4.58 -7.71
CA SER A 98 -19.59 4.21 -7.89
C SER A 98 -19.79 3.00 -8.83
N SER A 99 -18.73 2.46 -9.41
CA SER A 99 -18.82 1.26 -10.27
C SER A 99 -19.46 0.12 -9.48
N THR A 100 -20.30 -0.68 -10.14
CA THR A 100 -20.88 -1.91 -9.55
C THR A 100 -19.89 -3.07 -9.58
N ALA A 101 -18.83 -2.98 -10.40
CA ALA A 101 -17.81 -4.01 -10.51
C ALA A 101 -16.82 -3.95 -9.35
N GLY A 102 -16.65 -5.06 -8.62
CA GLY A 102 -15.71 -5.16 -7.49
C GLY A 102 -14.25 -4.92 -7.89
N THR A 103 -13.86 -5.30 -9.11
CA THR A 103 -12.51 -5.07 -9.64
C THR A 103 -12.23 -3.58 -9.81
N ASP A 104 -13.16 -2.80 -10.38
CA ASP A 104 -12.98 -1.36 -10.59
C ASP A 104 -12.80 -0.62 -9.27
N ARG A 105 -13.60 -0.95 -8.26
CA ARG A 105 -13.46 -0.37 -6.90
C ARG A 105 -12.10 -0.66 -6.31
N TYR A 106 -11.63 -1.90 -6.45
CA TYR A 106 -10.32 -2.29 -5.96
C TYR A 106 -9.20 -1.56 -6.70
N MET A 107 -9.29 -1.46 -8.02
CA MET A 107 -8.35 -0.69 -8.83
C MET A 107 -8.33 0.78 -8.43
N GLN A 108 -9.49 1.40 -8.17
CA GLN A 108 -9.52 2.78 -7.68
C GLN A 108 -8.82 2.93 -6.33
N ALA A 109 -9.07 2.01 -5.39
CA ALA A 109 -8.38 2.04 -4.10
C ALA A 109 -6.85 1.95 -4.24
N LEU A 110 -6.35 1.16 -5.21
CA LEU A 110 -4.91 1.11 -5.51
C LEU A 110 -4.40 2.42 -6.12
N VAL A 111 -5.18 3.07 -7.00
CA VAL A 111 -4.85 4.40 -7.55
C VAL A 111 -4.76 5.43 -6.43
N ASP A 112 -5.74 5.47 -5.54
CA ASP A 112 -5.78 6.41 -4.41
C ASP A 112 -4.61 6.20 -3.45
N LEU A 113 -4.28 4.93 -3.12
CA LEU A 113 -3.10 4.59 -2.34
C LEU A 113 -1.80 5.03 -3.03
N GLY A 114 -1.73 4.88 -4.35
CA GLY A 114 -0.60 5.35 -5.15
C GLY A 114 -0.44 6.87 -5.08
N LYS A 115 -1.52 7.62 -5.28
CA LYS A 115 -1.53 9.09 -5.19
C LYS A 115 -1.14 9.57 -3.79
N LEU A 116 -1.64 8.91 -2.74
CA LEU A 116 -1.23 9.17 -1.37
C LEU A 116 0.29 8.97 -1.18
N TRP A 117 0.85 7.89 -1.72
CA TRP A 117 2.30 7.66 -1.63
C TRP A 117 3.10 8.76 -2.36
N SER A 118 2.69 9.18 -3.56
CA SER A 118 3.36 10.28 -4.27
C SER A 118 3.38 11.56 -3.44
N LEU A 119 2.24 11.93 -2.84
CA LEU A 119 2.14 13.10 -1.96
C LEU A 119 3.02 12.97 -0.71
N ILE A 120 3.06 11.78 -0.09
CA ILE A 120 3.92 11.48 1.06
C ILE A 120 5.40 11.60 0.68
N TRP A 121 5.78 10.99 -0.44
CA TRP A 121 7.14 11.04 -0.97
C TRP A 121 7.59 12.49 -1.17
N ASP A 122 6.81 13.26 -1.92
CA ASP A 122 7.17 14.64 -2.27
C ASP A 122 7.26 15.56 -1.04
N THR A 123 6.41 15.32 -0.03
CA THR A 123 6.37 16.13 1.20
C THR A 123 7.49 15.77 2.18
N PHE A 124 7.78 14.47 2.36
CA PHE A 124 8.60 14.00 3.49
C PHE A 124 9.92 13.32 3.10
N PHE A 125 10.06 12.83 1.87
CA PHE A 125 11.19 11.97 1.45
C PHE A 125 12.00 12.52 0.28
N ALA A 126 11.39 13.31 -0.60
CA ALA A 126 12.07 13.92 -1.73
C ALA A 126 13.29 14.74 -1.29
N ALA A 127 14.31 14.85 -2.14
CA ALA A 127 15.52 15.61 -1.81
C ALA A 127 15.23 17.10 -1.49
N ALA A 128 14.16 17.64 -2.07
CA ALA A 128 13.64 18.99 -1.84
C ALA A 128 12.69 19.12 -0.64
N ALA A 129 12.33 18.01 0.03
CA ALA A 129 11.45 18.03 1.20
C ALA A 129 12.04 18.87 2.35
N SER A 130 11.16 19.54 3.10
CA SER A 130 11.54 20.39 4.23
C SER A 130 12.22 19.57 5.34
N LYS A 131 13.40 20.02 5.80
CA LYS A 131 14.25 19.23 6.74
C LYS A 131 13.92 19.36 8.23
N PRO A 132 13.13 20.33 8.70
CA PRO A 132 12.31 20.08 9.87
C PRO A 132 10.92 19.66 9.40
N MET A 133 10.62 18.37 9.53
CA MET A 133 9.26 17.85 9.34
C MET A 133 8.29 18.62 10.26
N ASP A 134 7.37 19.38 9.66
CA ASP A 134 6.37 20.17 10.39
C ASP A 134 5.24 19.24 10.84
N TRP A 135 4.92 19.26 12.14
CA TRP A 135 3.79 18.47 12.67
C TRP A 135 2.48 18.81 11.97
N LYS A 136 2.32 20.05 11.48
CA LYS A 136 1.15 20.45 10.70
C LYS A 136 1.07 19.70 9.38
N GLU A 137 2.20 19.49 8.70
CA GLU A 137 2.24 18.70 7.47
C GLU A 137 1.87 17.24 7.74
N ILE A 138 2.31 16.68 8.88
CA ILE A 138 1.92 15.34 9.32
C ILE A 138 0.41 15.26 9.54
N GLU A 139 -0.20 16.21 10.27
CA GLU A 139 -1.64 16.22 10.54
C GLU A 139 -2.47 16.41 9.25
N VAL A 140 -2.01 17.29 8.35
CA VAL A 140 -2.63 17.47 7.03
C VAL A 140 -2.56 16.19 6.22
N MET A 141 -1.41 15.49 6.21
CA MET A 141 -1.27 14.23 5.48
C MET A 141 -2.12 13.12 6.11
N ASP A 142 -2.15 13.02 7.44
CA ASP A 142 -2.98 12.03 8.14
C ASP A 142 -4.46 12.23 7.83
N THR A 143 -4.91 13.49 7.80
CA THR A 143 -6.27 13.83 7.40
C THR A 143 -6.57 13.35 5.99
N ARG A 144 -5.64 13.51 5.03
CA ARG A 144 -5.82 12.99 3.66
C ARG A 144 -5.92 11.46 3.63
N ILE A 145 -5.08 10.75 4.39
CA ILE A 145 -5.16 9.30 4.48
C ILE A 145 -6.50 8.86 5.07
N LEU A 146 -6.97 9.52 6.14
CA LEU A 146 -8.25 9.23 6.78
C LEU A 146 -9.46 9.52 5.88
N VAL A 147 -9.38 10.55 5.03
CA VAL A 147 -10.41 10.83 4.03
C VAL A 147 -10.50 9.69 3.02
N VAL A 148 -9.36 9.23 2.48
CA VAL A 148 -9.35 8.06 1.57
C VAL A 148 -9.91 6.82 2.28
N GLN A 149 -9.51 6.56 3.53
CA GLN A 149 -10.04 5.45 4.30
C GLN A 149 -11.57 5.52 4.48
N ARG A 150 -12.12 6.70 4.77
CA ARG A 150 -13.55 6.92 4.96
C ARG A 150 -14.34 6.76 3.65
N ASP A 151 -13.75 7.20 2.54
CA ASP A 151 -14.41 7.19 1.23
C ASP A 151 -14.29 5.81 0.54
N LEU A 152 -13.60 4.84 1.15
CA LEU A 152 -13.56 3.46 0.67
C LEU A 152 -14.96 2.83 0.66
N PRO A 153 -15.33 2.12 -0.42
CA PRO A 153 -16.53 1.31 -0.44
C PRO A 153 -16.52 0.28 0.71
N SER A 154 -17.68 0.02 1.32
CA SER A 154 -17.82 -0.94 2.43
C SER A 154 -17.36 -2.36 2.05
N VAL A 155 -17.37 -2.71 0.76
CA VAL A 155 -16.85 -3.99 0.22
C VAL A 155 -15.32 -4.09 0.24
N LEU A 156 -14.61 -2.98 0.47
CA LEU A 156 -13.15 -2.92 0.58
C LEU A 156 -12.67 -2.49 1.97
N ALA A 157 -13.57 -1.97 2.81
CA ALA A 157 -13.27 -1.69 4.21
C ALA A 157 -13.02 -3.01 4.97
N TRP A 158 -12.04 -2.97 5.88
CA TRP A 158 -11.72 -4.06 6.79
C TRP A 158 -12.14 -3.71 8.20
N GLU A 159 -12.86 -4.61 8.85
CA GLU A 159 -13.17 -4.58 10.26
C GLU A 159 -12.89 -5.97 10.85
N THR A 160 -11.93 -6.04 11.77
CA THR A 160 -11.49 -7.33 12.35
C THR A 160 -12.64 -8.06 13.05
N ASP A 161 -13.55 -7.33 13.70
CA ASP A 161 -14.70 -7.90 14.41
C ASP A 161 -15.72 -8.56 13.46
N LEU A 162 -15.75 -8.16 12.18
CA LEU A 162 -16.65 -8.69 11.16
C LEU A 162 -16.11 -9.94 10.46
N LEU A 163 -14.86 -10.34 10.73
CA LEU A 163 -14.21 -11.48 10.07
C LEU A 163 -15.02 -12.77 10.22
N ASP A 164 -15.31 -13.16 11.45
CA ASP A 164 -16.08 -14.38 11.73
C ASP A 164 -17.58 -14.20 11.42
N GLN A 165 -18.12 -13.02 11.74
CA GLN A 165 -19.55 -12.77 11.74
C GLN A 165 -20.14 -12.56 10.35
N LEU A 166 -19.37 -11.96 9.44
CA LEU A 166 -19.84 -11.53 8.14
C LEU A 166 -18.99 -12.16 7.03
N TYR A 167 -17.67 -11.93 7.03
CA TYR A 167 -16.83 -12.32 5.89
C TYR A 167 -16.80 -13.85 5.69
N LEU A 168 -16.55 -14.60 6.77
CA LEU A 168 -16.49 -16.07 6.71
C LEU A 168 -17.88 -16.70 6.74
N ALA A 169 -18.83 -16.12 7.49
CA ALA A 169 -20.19 -16.62 7.58
C ALA A 169 -20.94 -16.54 6.23
N GLU A 170 -20.78 -15.44 5.50
CA GLU A 170 -21.37 -15.25 4.16
C GLU A 170 -20.58 -15.98 3.05
N ARG A 171 -19.49 -16.67 3.41
CA ARG A 171 -18.57 -17.34 2.47
C ARG A 171 -18.07 -16.39 1.39
N GLU A 172 -17.68 -15.16 1.78
CA GLU A 172 -17.05 -14.24 0.85
C GLU A 172 -15.83 -14.92 0.18
N PRO A 173 -15.59 -14.67 -1.13
CA PRO A 173 -14.42 -15.20 -1.79
C PRO A 173 -13.15 -14.70 -1.09
N GLU A 174 -12.24 -15.62 -0.79
CA GLU A 174 -10.96 -15.33 -0.11
C GLU A 174 -10.20 -14.14 -0.74
N PRO A 175 -10.07 -14.01 -2.08
CA PRO A 175 -9.34 -12.89 -2.66
C PRO A 175 -9.92 -11.53 -2.28
N LEU A 176 -11.22 -11.45 -2.00
CA LEU A 176 -11.85 -10.22 -1.54
C LEU A 176 -11.47 -9.88 -0.10
N VAL A 177 -11.52 -10.87 0.79
CA VAL A 177 -11.12 -10.74 2.20
C VAL A 177 -9.65 -10.30 2.31
N SER A 178 -8.77 -10.94 1.52
CA SER A 178 -7.36 -10.56 1.42
C SER A 178 -7.15 -9.13 0.92
N ARG A 179 -7.93 -8.67 -0.08
CA ARG A 179 -7.86 -7.29 -0.60
C ARG A 179 -8.24 -6.26 0.47
N ARG A 180 -9.32 -6.51 1.23
CA ARG A 180 -9.76 -5.65 2.34
C ARG A 180 -8.63 -5.47 3.36
N LEU A 181 -8.09 -6.58 3.84
CA LEU A 181 -6.98 -6.58 4.81
C LEU A 181 -5.76 -5.86 4.26
N ALA A 182 -5.40 -6.10 2.99
CA ALA A 182 -4.22 -5.52 2.40
C ALA A 182 -4.33 -4.00 2.19
N ILE A 183 -5.54 -3.46 1.95
CA ILE A 183 -5.79 -2.01 1.91
C ILE A 183 -5.67 -1.42 3.33
N PHE A 184 -6.29 -2.06 4.32
CA PHE A 184 -6.23 -1.64 5.72
C PHE A 184 -4.80 -1.54 6.25
N ILE A 185 -4.00 -2.61 6.03
CA ILE A 185 -2.59 -2.62 6.42
C ILE A 185 -1.85 -1.46 5.76
N ARG A 186 -2.02 -1.25 4.44
CA ARG A 186 -1.33 -0.16 3.73
C ARG A 186 -1.67 1.21 4.29
N LEU A 187 -2.95 1.50 4.56
CA LEU A 187 -3.36 2.76 5.16
C LEU A 187 -2.72 2.98 6.54
N ASN A 188 -2.72 1.96 7.40
CA ASN A 188 -2.06 2.06 8.71
C ASN A 188 -0.55 2.28 8.60
N LEU A 189 0.12 1.56 7.69
CA LEU A 189 1.56 1.73 7.45
C LEU A 189 1.89 3.14 6.90
N LEU A 190 1.05 3.70 6.02
CA LEU A 190 1.21 5.10 5.58
C LEU A 190 1.07 6.07 6.75
N ARG A 191 0.13 5.85 7.67
CA ARG A 191 -0.02 6.70 8.87
C ARG A 191 1.16 6.57 9.83
N LEU A 192 1.78 5.39 9.90
CA LEU A 192 2.99 5.16 10.69
C LEU A 192 4.21 5.84 10.06
N ILE A 193 4.40 5.72 8.75
CA ILE A 193 5.60 6.22 8.06
C ILE A 193 5.69 7.75 8.07
N ILE A 194 4.56 8.47 7.97
CA ILE A 194 4.54 9.94 8.05
C ILE A 194 4.87 10.47 9.44
N ARG A 195 4.67 9.67 10.49
CA ARG A 195 4.93 10.05 11.89
C ARG A 195 6.35 9.72 12.32
N GLN A 196 6.92 8.69 11.74
CA GLN A 196 8.20 8.17 12.15
C GLN A 196 8.95 7.69 10.92
N ASN A 197 9.72 8.60 10.34
CA ASN A 197 10.63 8.31 9.27
C ASN A 197 11.87 7.62 9.87
N PRO A 198 12.20 6.37 9.48
CA PRO A 198 13.37 5.67 10.01
C PRO A 198 14.70 6.35 9.71
N ILE A 199 14.71 7.28 8.76
CA ILE A 199 15.87 8.10 8.38
C ILE A 199 16.02 9.32 9.32
N GLN A 200 14.95 9.75 10.01
CA GLN A 200 14.97 10.94 10.88
C GLN A 200 14.87 10.57 12.36
N THR A 201 15.95 10.78 13.10
CA THR A 201 16.01 10.57 14.55
C THR A 201 15.25 11.68 15.29
N ARG A 202 13.91 11.60 15.40
CA ARG A 202 13.13 12.47 16.28
C ARG A 202 12.26 11.66 17.23
N GLN A 203 12.43 11.94 18.53
CA GLN A 203 11.60 11.42 19.61
C GLN A 203 10.55 12.47 19.99
N GLY A 204 9.42 12.48 19.30
CA GLY A 204 8.26 13.30 19.67
C GLY A 204 7.30 12.51 20.55
N THR A 205 7.25 12.77 21.86
CA THR A 205 6.42 12.02 22.83
C THR A 205 4.94 11.91 22.44
N LYS A 206 4.38 12.92 21.74
CA LYS A 206 2.95 13.02 21.42
C LYS A 206 2.40 11.96 20.44
N CYS A 207 3.22 11.40 19.54
CA CYS A 207 2.74 10.46 18.52
C CYS A 207 2.86 8.98 18.91
N HIS A 208 3.58 8.64 19.98
CA HIS A 208 3.89 7.25 20.30
C HIS A 208 2.65 6.41 20.59
N SER A 209 1.68 6.93 21.33
CA SER A 209 0.46 6.18 21.68
C SER A 209 -0.36 5.81 20.43
N LEU A 210 -0.48 6.73 19.47
CA LEU A 210 -1.15 6.48 18.21
C LEU A 210 -0.35 5.48 17.35
N CYS A 211 0.96 5.61 17.25
CA CYS A 211 1.79 4.63 16.52
C CYS A 211 1.69 3.23 17.11
N VAL A 212 1.69 3.10 18.45
CA VAL A 212 1.47 1.81 19.14
C VAL A 212 0.09 1.27 18.82
N SER A 213 -0.95 2.11 18.86
CA SER A 213 -2.32 1.70 18.51
C SER A 213 -2.43 1.21 17.07
N LEU A 214 -1.85 1.93 16.11
CA LEU A 214 -1.87 1.55 14.68
C LEU A 214 -1.11 0.25 14.42
N ALA A 215 0.08 0.10 15.02
CA ALA A 215 0.86 -1.12 14.93
C ALA A 215 0.10 -2.30 15.56
N ALA A 216 -0.50 -2.10 16.73
CA ALA A 216 -1.29 -3.13 17.41
C ALA A 216 -2.49 -3.59 16.58
N GLN A 217 -3.29 -2.65 16.06
CA GLN A 217 -4.44 -2.96 15.19
C GLN A 217 -4.02 -3.73 13.93
N THR A 218 -2.87 -3.37 13.34
CA THR A 218 -2.33 -4.06 12.17
C THR A 218 -1.90 -5.48 12.50
N VAL A 219 -1.19 -5.68 13.61
CA VAL A 219 -0.77 -7.01 14.08
C VAL A 219 -1.97 -7.89 14.44
N ASP A 220 -2.94 -7.35 15.17
CA ASP A 220 -4.15 -8.07 15.57
C ASP A 220 -4.99 -8.48 14.34
N ALA A 221 -5.09 -7.62 13.32
CA ALA A 221 -5.77 -7.94 12.07
C ALA A 221 -5.06 -9.08 11.30
N ILE A 222 -3.72 -9.04 11.21
CA ILE A 222 -2.94 -10.12 10.56
C ILE A 222 -3.08 -11.43 11.33
N ALA A 223 -3.03 -11.37 12.67
CA ALA A 223 -3.21 -12.54 13.53
C ALA A 223 -4.60 -13.18 13.32
N ALA A 224 -5.65 -12.35 13.37
CA ALA A 224 -7.02 -12.81 13.18
C ALA A 224 -7.20 -13.49 11.82
N PHE A 225 -6.70 -12.87 10.74
CA PHE A 225 -6.77 -13.44 9.40
C PHE A 225 -5.99 -14.76 9.28
N THR A 226 -4.77 -14.82 9.80
CA THR A 226 -3.91 -16.01 9.70
C THR A 226 -4.51 -17.21 10.47
N GLU A 227 -5.08 -16.96 11.65
CA GLU A 227 -5.70 -18.02 12.45
C GLU A 227 -6.98 -18.57 11.80
N ARG A 228 -7.79 -17.71 11.16
CA ARG A 228 -9.08 -18.11 10.57
C ARG A 228 -8.96 -18.60 9.13
N CYS A 229 -7.88 -18.25 8.44
CA CYS A 229 -7.67 -18.59 7.04
C CYS A 229 -6.33 -19.35 6.82
N PRO A 230 -6.13 -20.52 7.44
CA PRO A 230 -4.84 -21.22 7.47
C PRO A 230 -4.44 -21.89 6.14
N SER A 231 -5.39 -22.15 5.24
CA SER A 231 -5.14 -22.76 3.93
C SER A 231 -4.52 -21.80 2.92
N ILE A 232 -4.44 -20.52 3.25
CA ILE A 232 -3.86 -19.47 2.43
C ILE A 232 -2.37 -19.51 2.71
N ILE A 233 -1.56 -19.88 1.71
CA ILE A 233 -0.12 -19.53 1.72
C ILE A 233 -0.13 -18.02 1.93
N PRO A 234 0.30 -17.51 3.11
CA PRO A 234 0.05 -16.13 3.43
C PRO A 234 0.63 -15.29 2.30
N CYS A 235 0.08 -14.09 2.12
CA CYS A 235 0.76 -13.00 1.43
C CYS A 235 2.09 -12.70 2.14
N GLY A 236 3.01 -13.67 2.14
CA GLY A 236 3.87 -13.97 3.27
C GLY A 236 4.89 -12.87 3.40
N PHE A 237 5.45 -12.47 2.26
CA PHE A 237 6.32 -11.32 2.21
C PHE A 237 5.63 -10.01 2.61
N PHE A 238 4.42 -9.75 2.13
CA PHE A 238 3.70 -8.51 2.45
C PHE A 238 3.35 -8.42 3.94
N PHE A 239 2.83 -9.50 4.53
CA PHE A 239 2.54 -9.55 5.97
C PHE A 239 3.82 -9.54 6.81
N ARG A 240 4.86 -10.31 6.43
CA ARG A 240 6.16 -10.28 7.13
C ARG A 240 6.76 -8.88 7.14
N THR A 241 6.72 -8.20 6.00
CA THR A 241 7.15 -6.81 5.87
C THR A 241 6.33 -5.88 6.77
N ALA A 242 5.01 -5.98 6.73
CA ALA A 242 4.12 -5.14 7.56
C ALA A 242 4.36 -5.37 9.05
N LEU A 243 4.54 -6.62 9.48
CA LEU A 243 4.87 -7.00 10.85
C LEU A 243 6.22 -6.44 11.27
N LEU A 244 7.24 -6.49 10.40
CA LEU A 244 8.56 -5.91 10.67
C LEU A 244 8.49 -4.39 10.85
N GLU A 245 7.73 -3.69 10.01
CA GLU A 245 7.47 -2.25 10.16
C GLU A 245 6.73 -1.96 11.48
N CYS A 246 5.72 -2.74 11.84
CA CYS A 246 5.02 -2.61 13.12
C CYS A 246 5.96 -2.82 14.31
N ILE A 247 6.80 -3.86 14.27
CA ILE A 247 7.82 -4.16 15.30
C ILE A 247 8.77 -2.99 15.47
N TYR A 248 9.24 -2.38 14.38
CA TYR A 248 10.09 -1.20 14.42
C TYR A 248 9.45 -0.05 15.24
N HIS A 249 8.18 0.27 14.96
CA HIS A 249 7.46 1.32 15.69
C HIS A 249 7.21 0.95 17.17
N LEU A 250 6.89 -0.31 17.47
CA LEU A 250 6.69 -0.80 18.84
C LEU A 250 7.98 -0.75 19.66
N ILE A 251 9.13 -1.11 19.08
CA ILE A 251 10.44 -1.01 19.75
C ILE A 251 10.77 0.45 20.08
N LEU A 252 10.49 1.37 19.17
CA LEU A 252 10.78 2.78 19.41
C LEU A 252 9.89 3.36 20.49
N ALA A 253 8.61 2.99 20.52
CA ALA A 253 7.71 3.38 21.60
C ALA A 253 8.17 2.85 22.96
N THR A 254 8.54 1.57 23.05
CA THR A 254 9.01 0.97 24.33
C THR A 254 10.28 1.63 24.87
N ARG A 255 11.18 2.07 23.98
CA ARG A 255 12.40 2.81 24.36
C ARG A 255 12.12 4.26 24.80
N ALA A 256 11.09 4.89 24.24
CA ALA A 256 10.77 6.30 24.51
C ALA A 256 9.85 6.50 25.73
N THR A 257 9.10 5.47 26.17
CA THR A 257 8.12 5.60 27.25
C THR A 257 8.70 5.33 28.65
N PRO A 258 8.60 6.27 29.62
CA PRO A 258 9.08 6.07 30.98
C PRO A 258 8.09 5.30 31.90
N SER A 259 6.80 5.19 31.55
CA SER A 259 5.80 4.52 32.41
C SER A 259 5.65 3.03 32.11
N GLU A 260 5.48 2.20 33.15
CA GLU A 260 5.31 0.75 32.99
C GLU A 260 4.05 0.36 32.20
N GLU A 261 2.97 1.12 32.32
CA GLU A 261 1.68 0.80 31.71
C GLU A 261 1.70 1.02 30.18
N GLN A 262 2.40 2.04 29.70
CA GLN A 262 2.64 2.26 28.27
C GLN A 262 3.62 1.23 27.68
N ARG A 263 4.55 0.75 28.51
CA ARG A 263 5.44 -0.34 28.12
C ARG A 263 4.65 -1.65 27.95
N ARG A 264 3.74 -1.98 28.87
CA ARG A 264 2.88 -3.19 28.79
C ARG A 264 1.97 -3.18 27.56
N THR A 265 1.41 -2.03 27.19
CA THR A 265 0.54 -1.90 26.00
C THR A 265 1.28 -2.16 24.68
N SER A 266 2.59 -1.91 24.64
CA SER A 266 3.41 -2.17 23.45
C SER A 266 3.97 -3.61 23.40
N ILE A 267 4.11 -4.29 24.55
CA ILE A 267 4.72 -5.63 24.65
C ILE A 267 3.85 -6.71 24.01
N ARG A 268 2.54 -6.75 24.28
CA ARG A 268 1.65 -7.78 23.73
C ARG A 268 1.66 -7.78 22.19
N PRO A 269 1.41 -6.65 21.50
CA PRO A 269 1.48 -6.61 20.05
C PRO A 269 2.86 -6.98 19.51
N PHE A 270 3.94 -6.60 20.21
CA PHE A 270 5.29 -6.96 19.81
C PHE A 270 5.52 -8.48 19.86
N GLN A 271 5.11 -9.13 20.95
CA GLN A 271 5.23 -10.59 21.10
C GLN A 271 4.40 -11.33 20.04
N LEU A 272 3.18 -10.88 19.79
CA LEU A 272 2.31 -11.47 18.78
C LEU A 272 2.89 -11.29 17.37
N ALA A 273 3.39 -10.11 17.03
CA ALA A 273 4.03 -9.86 15.74
C ALA A 273 5.25 -10.76 15.53
N TYR A 274 6.06 -10.94 16.58
CA TYR A 274 7.23 -11.81 16.54
C TYR A 274 6.84 -13.28 16.36
N GLN A 275 5.81 -13.77 17.07
CA GLN A 275 5.29 -15.13 16.93
C GLN A 275 4.74 -15.42 15.52
N LEU A 276 4.15 -14.42 14.86
CA LEU A 276 3.67 -14.55 13.48
C LEU A 276 4.79 -14.58 12.42
N LEU A 277 6.01 -14.21 12.79
CA LEU A 277 7.17 -14.24 11.91
C LEU A 277 7.96 -15.56 11.98
N GLU A 278 7.91 -16.24 13.13
CA GLU A 278 8.50 -17.58 13.34
C GLU A 278 7.77 -18.67 12.55
#